data_AF-A0A1A8G9U3-F1
#
_entry.id   AF-A0A1A8G9U3-F1
#
_cell.length_a   1.000
_cell.length_b   1.000
_cell.length_c   1.000
_cell.angle_alpha   90.00
_cell.angle_beta   90.00
_cell.angle_gamma   90.00
#
_symmetry.space_group_name_H-M   'P 1'
#
loop_
_entity.id
_entity.type
_entity.pdbx_description
1 polymer ?
#
loop_
_entity_poly.entity_id
_entity_poly.type
_entity_poly.pdbx_seq_one_letter_code
_entity_poly.pdbx_strand_id
1 'polypeptide(L)'
;MAASTLSQRAGVFLRTFRVFTSYKAVVPVICRCGAVLQSAGYNPKPLRLNLRDPYIPDKDDEKTPQWQKTAHYDRKLFGRYGSASGVDPASLWPSHAQLEDIIAEESQWHPPLEVMLKNIEAKAAEETAKRLAKEKLIAENMAKMPKMIKEWRQAKKESKKKLKEEKARKAKLLAEARERFGYAIDPRSPKFLEMVAEIEKEEKKKRKLLKRRLREEQVAALSSAPSSAPSSAPPAADDGADDPA
;
A
#
# COMPACT_ATOMS: atom_id res chain seq x y z
N MET A 1 28.49 -39.29 -26.05
CA MET A 1 29.25 -38.09 -25.63
C MET A 1 29.02 -37.89 -24.13
N ALA A 2 30.10 -37.61 -23.40
CA ALA A 2 30.22 -37.36 -21.96
C ALA A 2 30.15 -38.60 -21.05
N ALA A 3 31.35 -39.08 -20.71
CA ALA A 3 31.64 -40.14 -19.78
C ALA A 3 31.68 -39.62 -18.33
N SER A 4 31.37 -40.55 -17.43
CA SER A 4 31.57 -40.56 -15.98
C SER A 4 33.02 -40.29 -15.55
N THR A 5 33.22 -39.72 -14.36
CA THR A 5 34.05 -40.34 -13.32
C THR A 5 33.75 -39.80 -11.92
N LEU A 6 33.51 -40.75 -11.02
CA LEU A 6 33.44 -40.67 -9.57
C LEU A 6 34.84 -40.70 -8.93
N SER A 7 34.98 -40.09 -7.75
CA SER A 7 35.65 -40.61 -6.52
C SER A 7 36.15 -39.41 -5.69
N GLN A 8 35.50 -39.09 -4.58
CA GLN A 8 35.70 -39.67 -3.24
C GLN A 8 37.17 -39.67 -2.80
N ARG A 9 37.56 -38.63 -2.04
CA ARG A 9 38.75 -38.63 -1.19
C ARG A 9 38.33 -38.91 0.24
N ALA A 10 38.51 -40.16 0.69
CA ALA A 10 38.59 -40.51 2.09
C ALA A 10 40.06 -40.45 2.54
N GLY A 11 40.29 -39.90 3.73
CA GLY A 11 41.62 -39.78 4.32
C GLY A 11 42.13 -41.07 4.96
N VAL A 12 43.35 -40.99 5.51
CA VAL A 12 43.75 -41.36 6.88
C VAL A 12 45.27 -41.54 6.92
N PHE A 13 45.86 -40.87 7.91
CA PHE A 13 47.11 -41.09 8.63
C PHE A 13 47.98 -42.32 8.30
N LEU A 14 49.30 -42.11 8.29
CA LEU A 14 50.20 -42.58 9.36
C LEU A 14 51.63 -42.09 9.12
N ARG A 15 52.15 -41.33 10.09
CA ARG A 15 53.58 -41.28 10.41
C ARG A 15 54.01 -42.69 10.85
N THR A 16 55.17 -43.18 10.42
CA THR A 16 56.34 -43.47 11.28
C THR A 16 57.46 -44.22 10.54
N PHE A 17 58.68 -44.05 11.08
CA PHE A 17 59.89 -44.87 10.95
C PHE A 17 60.91 -44.57 9.83
N ARG A 18 61.93 -43.79 10.24
CA ARG A 18 63.35 -44.09 10.02
C ARG A 18 63.62 -45.59 10.25
N VAL A 19 64.38 -46.23 9.36
CA VAL A 19 65.57 -47.06 9.65
C VAL A 19 66.13 -47.64 8.34
N PHE A 20 67.43 -47.41 8.15
CA PHE A 20 68.46 -48.07 7.33
C PHE A 20 68.05 -49.14 6.31
N THR A 21 68.66 -49.08 5.11
CA THR A 21 69.60 -50.12 4.63
C THR A 21 70.23 -49.76 3.28
N SER A 22 71.52 -50.05 3.20
CA SER A 22 72.39 -49.92 2.02
C SER A 22 72.05 -50.98 0.98
N TYR A 23 71.84 -50.56 -0.27
CA TYR A 23 71.98 -51.45 -1.43
C TYR A 23 72.63 -50.68 -2.57
N LYS A 24 73.82 -51.17 -2.93
CA LYS A 24 74.59 -50.78 -4.12
C LYS A 24 73.70 -50.90 -5.36
N ALA A 25 73.38 -49.79 -5.99
CA ALA A 25 72.82 -49.78 -7.34
C ALA A 25 73.97 -49.77 -8.35
N VAL A 26 74.21 -50.92 -8.98
CA VAL A 26 75.00 -51.04 -10.21
C VAL A 26 74.11 -50.56 -11.35
N VAL A 27 74.53 -49.50 -12.05
CA VAL A 27 73.91 -49.07 -13.32
C VAL A 27 74.92 -49.31 -14.44
N PRO A 28 74.58 -50.08 -15.48
CA PRO A 28 75.48 -50.30 -16.61
C PRO A 28 75.53 -49.08 -17.52
N VAL A 29 76.75 -48.77 -17.95
CA VAL A 29 77.06 -47.76 -18.96
C VAL A 29 76.63 -48.30 -20.33
N ILE A 30 76.08 -47.41 -21.16
CA ILE A 30 76.33 -47.21 -22.61
C ILE A 30 75.01 -46.93 -23.33
N CYS A 31 74.75 -45.64 -23.58
CA CYS A 31 74.23 -45.21 -24.88
C CYS A 31 74.82 -43.83 -25.18
N ARG A 32 75.85 -43.83 -26.04
CA ARG A 32 76.53 -42.65 -26.55
C ARG A 32 75.73 -42.11 -27.74
N CYS A 33 74.87 -41.13 -27.50
CA CYS A 33 74.45 -40.17 -28.54
C CYS A 33 74.85 -38.78 -28.06
N GLY A 34 75.74 -38.16 -28.84
CA GLY A 34 76.28 -36.84 -28.59
C GLY A 34 75.24 -35.76 -28.83
N ALA A 35 74.65 -35.28 -27.75
CA ALA A 35 74.29 -33.89 -27.58
C ALA A 35 74.63 -33.57 -26.13
N VAL A 36 75.86 -33.11 -25.89
CA VAL A 36 76.21 -32.53 -24.60
C VAL A 36 75.41 -31.24 -24.52
N LEU A 37 74.16 -31.32 -24.04
CA LEU A 37 73.51 -30.18 -23.42
C LEU A 37 74.44 -29.81 -22.27
N GLN A 38 75.37 -28.89 -22.53
CA GLN A 38 75.98 -28.10 -21.49
C GLN A 38 74.85 -27.27 -20.89
N SER A 39 74.00 -27.90 -20.08
CA SER A 39 73.11 -27.19 -19.18
C SER A 39 74.04 -26.50 -18.21
N ALA A 40 74.30 -25.22 -18.46
CA ALA A 40 75.10 -24.40 -17.57
C ALA A 40 74.49 -24.53 -16.16
N GLY A 41 75.23 -25.19 -15.27
CA GLY A 41 74.82 -25.46 -13.90
C GLY A 41 74.91 -24.20 -13.06
N TYR A 42 74.05 -23.23 -13.32
CA TYR A 42 73.88 -22.08 -12.44
C TYR A 42 73.08 -22.53 -11.22
N ASN A 43 73.66 -22.42 -10.03
CA ASN A 43 72.95 -22.74 -8.79
C ASN A 43 71.86 -21.66 -8.57
N PRO A 44 70.56 -22.00 -8.69
CA PRO A 44 69.52 -21.00 -8.51
C PRO A 44 69.53 -20.50 -7.06
N LYS A 45 69.29 -19.21 -6.87
CA LYS A 45 69.16 -18.66 -5.52
C LYS A 45 68.05 -19.40 -4.77
N PRO A 46 68.22 -19.66 -3.47
CA PRO A 46 67.19 -20.33 -2.68
C PRO A 46 65.88 -19.53 -2.71
N LEU A 47 64.76 -20.25 -2.73
CA LEU A 47 63.43 -19.65 -2.70
C LEU A 47 63.21 -18.94 -1.36
N ARG A 48 62.84 -17.67 -1.41
CA ARG A 48 62.50 -16.86 -0.23
C ARG A 48 61.03 -17.10 0.15
N LEU A 49 60.76 -18.19 0.87
CA LEU A 49 59.41 -18.51 1.37
C LEU A 49 59.35 -18.37 2.89
N ASN A 50 58.35 -17.63 3.40
CA ASN A 50 58.08 -17.49 4.84
C ASN A 50 57.05 -18.55 5.25
N LEU A 51 57.50 -19.80 5.45
CA LEU A 51 56.61 -20.92 5.72
C LEU A 51 56.43 -21.26 7.21
N ARG A 52 57.35 -20.78 8.06
CA ARG A 52 57.51 -21.35 9.40
C ARG A 52 57.09 -20.41 10.51
N ASP A 53 57.54 -19.15 10.46
CA ASP A 53 57.36 -18.23 11.57
C ASP A 53 56.27 -17.20 11.24
N PRO A 54 55.27 -17.02 12.13
CA PRO A 54 54.30 -15.97 11.96
C PRO A 54 54.99 -14.60 12.04
N TYR A 55 54.64 -13.70 11.12
CA TYR A 55 55.05 -12.31 11.23
C TYR A 55 54.27 -11.65 12.37
N ILE A 56 54.96 -11.24 13.42
CA ILE A 56 54.42 -10.51 14.57
C ILE A 56 54.98 -9.09 14.49
N PRO A 57 54.14 -8.07 14.25
CA PRO A 57 54.59 -6.69 14.18
C PRO A 57 54.83 -6.12 15.58
N ASP A 58 55.85 -5.27 15.71
CA ASP A 58 56.08 -4.49 16.91
C ASP A 58 55.02 -3.38 17.04
N LYS A 59 54.27 -3.40 18.14
CA LYS A 59 53.14 -2.50 18.37
C LYS A 59 53.61 -1.07 18.71
N ASP A 60 54.78 -0.94 19.31
CA ASP A 60 55.33 0.35 19.75
C ASP A 60 56.02 1.12 18.62
N ASP A 61 56.38 0.43 17.53
CA ASP A 61 57.05 1.03 16.38
C ASP A 61 56.14 1.97 15.59
N GLU A 62 56.62 3.19 15.30
CA GLU A 62 55.90 4.17 14.48
C GLU A 62 55.75 3.72 13.01
N LYS A 63 56.68 2.89 12.52
CA LYS A 63 56.66 2.35 11.16
C LYS A 63 55.54 1.33 10.94
N THR A 64 55.03 0.74 12.01
CA THR A 64 53.94 -0.23 11.97
C THR A 64 52.61 0.50 11.72
N PRO A 65 51.84 0.14 10.68
CA PRO A 65 50.58 0.80 10.41
C PRO A 65 49.55 0.51 11.51
N GLN A 66 48.70 1.49 11.82
CA GLN A 66 47.79 1.46 12.97
C GLN A 66 46.85 0.23 12.99
N TRP A 67 46.38 -0.24 11.83
CA TRP A 67 45.49 -1.40 11.73
C TRP A 67 46.16 -2.71 12.16
N GLN A 68 47.50 -2.82 12.11
CA GLN A 68 48.25 -3.98 12.61
C GLN A 68 48.38 -3.97 14.13
N LYS A 69 48.20 -2.80 14.76
CA LYS A 69 48.26 -2.64 16.22
C LYS A 69 46.95 -2.99 16.92
N THR A 70 45.85 -3.05 16.17
CA THR A 70 44.50 -3.30 16.69
C THR A 70 44.26 -4.77 17.06
N ALA A 71 43.40 -5.03 18.05
CA ALA A 71 42.94 -6.39 18.41
C ALA A 71 42.31 -7.18 17.25
N HIS A 72 41.84 -6.49 16.20
CA HIS A 72 41.37 -7.11 14.97
C HIS A 72 42.49 -7.85 14.21
N TYR A 73 43.71 -7.30 14.20
CA TYR A 73 44.86 -7.96 13.58
C TYR A 73 45.30 -9.18 14.39
N ASP A 74 45.31 -9.07 15.72
CA ASP A 74 45.63 -10.19 16.62
C ASP A 74 44.65 -11.37 16.40
N ARG A 75 43.35 -11.07 16.28
CA ARG A 75 42.32 -12.06 15.90
C ARG A 75 42.60 -12.72 14.55
N LYS A 76 43.00 -11.94 13.54
CA LYS A 76 43.39 -12.45 12.22
C LYS A 76 44.61 -13.36 12.28
N LEU A 77 45.61 -13.00 13.09
CA LEU A 77 46.84 -13.76 13.26
C LEU A 77 46.55 -15.11 13.94
N PHE A 78 45.77 -15.09 15.03
CA PHE A 78 45.29 -16.29 15.70
C PHE A 78 44.45 -17.18 14.78
N GLY A 79 43.59 -16.61 13.94
CA GLY A 79 42.82 -17.38 12.95
C GLY A 79 43.69 -18.08 11.89
N ARG A 80 44.89 -17.56 11.59
CA ARG A 80 45.81 -18.15 10.59
C ARG A 80 46.77 -19.17 11.17
N TYR A 81 47.35 -18.88 12.33
CA TYR A 81 48.43 -19.68 12.92
C TYR A 81 48.00 -20.40 14.21
N GLY A 82 46.77 -20.20 14.68
CA GLY A 82 46.26 -20.77 15.92
C GLY A 82 47.05 -20.25 17.12
N SER A 83 47.27 -21.13 18.11
CA SER A 83 48.05 -20.84 19.30
C SER A 83 49.53 -20.52 19.02
N ALA A 84 50.04 -20.86 17.84
CA ALA A 84 51.42 -20.53 17.46
C ALA A 84 51.66 -19.02 17.26
N SER A 85 50.59 -18.22 17.17
CA SER A 85 50.69 -16.75 17.10
C SER A 85 51.02 -16.09 18.44
N GLY A 86 50.90 -16.81 19.57
CA GLY A 86 51.13 -16.26 20.91
C GLY A 86 50.05 -15.27 21.39
N VAL A 87 48.95 -15.12 20.66
CA VAL A 87 47.81 -14.28 21.08
C VAL A 87 46.99 -15.04 22.13
N ASP A 88 46.67 -14.36 23.24
CA ASP A 88 45.80 -14.92 24.29
C ASP A 88 44.37 -15.16 23.75
N PRO A 89 43.85 -16.40 23.79
CA PRO A 89 42.50 -16.70 23.36
C PRO A 89 41.40 -15.92 24.09
N ALA A 90 41.63 -15.53 25.36
CA ALA A 90 40.64 -14.78 26.13
C ALA A 90 40.39 -13.39 25.54
N SER A 91 41.43 -12.75 25.00
CA SER A 91 41.33 -11.43 24.36
C SER A 91 40.55 -11.43 23.04
N LEU A 92 40.20 -12.60 22.49
CA LEU A 92 39.44 -12.69 21.25
C LEU A 92 37.94 -12.40 21.46
N TRP A 93 37.45 -12.66 22.67
CA TRP A 93 36.08 -12.33 23.06
C TRP A 93 35.93 -10.83 23.30
N PRO A 94 34.74 -10.25 23.03
CA PRO A 94 34.47 -8.85 23.34
C PRO A 94 34.71 -8.55 24.82
N SER A 95 35.19 -7.35 25.12
CA SER A 95 35.21 -6.88 26.50
C SER A 95 33.78 -6.69 27.02
N HIS A 96 33.61 -6.61 28.34
CA HIS A 96 32.29 -6.45 28.94
C HIS A 96 31.55 -5.20 28.43
N ALA A 97 32.25 -4.06 28.31
CA ALA A 97 31.68 -2.83 27.75
C ALA A 97 31.25 -3.00 26.29
N GLN A 98 32.08 -3.64 25.46
CA GLN A 98 31.73 -3.92 24.05
C GLN A 98 30.52 -4.86 23.95
N LEU A 99 30.39 -5.80 24.87
CA LEU A 99 29.27 -6.73 24.92
C LEU A 99 27.96 -6.00 25.27
N GLU A 100 28.00 -5.08 26.23
CA GLU A 100 26.84 -4.23 26.56
C GLU A 100 26.40 -3.38 25.37
N ASP A 101 27.36 -2.76 24.65
CA ASP A 101 27.08 -1.99 23.44
C ASP A 101 26.41 -2.87 22.36
N ILE A 102 26.92 -4.07 22.11
CA ILE A 102 26.35 -5.02 21.14
C ILE A 102 24.94 -5.43 21.55
N ILE A 103 24.70 -5.73 22.83
CA ILE A 103 23.36 -6.10 23.33
C ILE A 103 22.39 -4.92 23.19
N ALA A 104 22.83 -3.71 23.50
CA ALA A 104 22.01 -2.51 23.37
C ALA A 104 21.62 -2.27 21.90
N GLU A 105 22.58 -2.36 20.97
CA GLU A 105 22.33 -2.24 19.53
C GLU A 105 21.39 -3.34 19.03
N GLU A 106 21.61 -4.60 19.40
CA GLU A 106 20.76 -5.73 19.01
C GLU A 106 19.34 -5.53 19.54
N SER A 107 19.17 -5.16 20.81
CA SER A 107 17.84 -4.94 21.39
C SER A 107 17.08 -3.80 20.72
N GLN A 108 17.79 -2.76 20.26
CA GLN A 108 17.20 -1.59 19.61
C GLN A 108 16.76 -1.88 18.17
N TRP A 109 17.58 -2.61 17.41
CA TRP A 109 17.34 -2.85 15.98
C TRP A 109 16.65 -4.17 15.69
N HIS A 110 16.84 -5.17 16.54
CA HIS A 110 16.36 -6.54 16.38
C HIS A 110 15.43 -6.90 17.54
N PRO A 111 14.15 -6.46 17.48
CA PRO A 111 13.18 -6.81 18.51
C PRO A 111 12.93 -8.32 18.56
N PRO A 112 12.48 -8.85 19.71
CA PRO A 112 12.21 -10.28 19.85
C PRO A 112 11.01 -10.71 18.98
N LEU A 113 10.99 -11.99 18.61
CA LEU A 113 9.98 -12.57 17.72
C LEU A 113 8.54 -12.34 18.22
N GLU A 114 8.31 -12.41 19.53
CA GLU A 114 6.99 -12.18 20.12
C GLU A 114 6.45 -10.78 19.83
N VAL A 115 7.31 -9.75 19.87
CA VAL A 115 6.94 -8.37 19.55
C VAL A 115 6.61 -8.26 18.06
N MET A 116 7.38 -8.94 17.21
CA MET A 116 7.09 -8.98 15.77
C MET A 116 5.74 -9.63 15.46
N LEU A 117 5.41 -10.75 16.11
CA LEU A 117 4.13 -11.44 15.93
C LEU A 117 2.96 -10.55 16.35
N LYS A 118 3.04 -9.91 17.53
CA LYS A 118 2.03 -8.96 18.00
C LYS A 118 1.82 -7.80 17.02
N ASN A 119 2.90 -7.28 16.43
CA ASN A 119 2.83 -6.21 15.44
C ASN A 119 2.16 -6.67 14.13
N ILE A 120 2.40 -7.91 13.70
CA ILE A 120 1.75 -8.50 12.52
C ILE A 120 0.26 -8.68 12.79
N GLU A 121 -0.11 -9.23 13.94
CA GLU A 121 -1.51 -9.41 14.35
C GLU A 121 -2.25 -8.07 14.42
N ALA A 122 -1.64 -7.04 15.02
CA ALA A 122 -2.22 -5.70 15.09
C ALA A 122 -2.44 -5.10 13.68
N LYS A 123 -1.46 -5.20 12.79
CA LYS A 123 -1.59 -4.73 11.40
C LYS A 123 -2.68 -5.47 10.64
N ALA A 124 -2.76 -6.79 10.78
CA ALA A 124 -3.80 -7.60 10.15
C ALA A 124 -5.21 -7.23 10.68
N ALA A 125 -5.35 -7.00 11.98
CA ALA A 125 -6.60 -6.54 12.59
C ALA A 125 -7.03 -5.17 12.07
N GLU A 126 -6.09 -4.22 11.92
CA GLU A 126 -6.40 -2.91 11.34
C GLU A 126 -6.82 -2.99 9.86
N GLU A 127 -6.12 -3.79 9.06
CA GLU A 127 -6.42 -3.96 7.65
C GLU A 127 -7.80 -4.60 7.44
N THR A 128 -8.11 -5.63 8.23
CA THR A 128 -9.42 -6.28 8.21
C THR A 128 -10.52 -5.32 8.66
N ALA A 129 -10.31 -4.53 9.72
CA ALA A 129 -11.27 -3.51 10.15
C ALA A 129 -11.51 -2.44 9.06
N LYS A 130 -10.44 -1.94 8.42
CA LYS A 130 -10.53 -0.97 7.31
C LYS A 130 -11.28 -1.56 6.12
N ARG A 131 -11.04 -2.84 5.80
CA ARG A 131 -11.75 -3.56 4.73
C ARG A 131 -13.25 -3.69 5.04
N LEU A 132 -13.60 -4.16 6.24
CA LEU A 132 -14.99 -4.31 6.65
C LEU A 132 -15.74 -2.97 6.67
N ALA A 133 -15.10 -1.89 7.13
CA ALA A 133 -15.69 -0.55 7.09
C ALA A 133 -16.00 -0.10 5.66
N LYS A 134 -15.08 -0.33 4.72
CA LYS A 134 -15.30 -0.05 3.29
C LYS A 134 -16.44 -0.89 2.72
N GLU A 135 -16.47 -2.18 3.01
CA GLU A 135 -17.52 -3.10 2.55
C GLU A 135 -18.90 -2.68 3.08
N LYS A 136 -19.00 -2.29 4.36
CA LYS A 136 -20.24 -1.75 4.94
C LYS A 136 -20.71 -0.48 4.23
N LEU A 137 -19.81 0.49 4.01
CA LEU A 137 -20.13 1.72 3.30
C LEU A 137 -20.61 1.44 1.87
N ILE A 138 -19.94 0.53 1.16
CA ILE A 138 -20.36 0.12 -0.20
C ILE A 138 -21.75 -0.52 -0.14
N ALA A 139 -22.01 -1.42 0.80
CA ALA A 139 -23.31 -2.07 0.94
C ALA A 139 -24.45 -1.05 1.21
N GLU A 140 -24.23 -0.10 2.11
CA GLU A 140 -25.18 0.98 2.40
C GLU A 140 -25.47 1.85 1.17
N ASN A 141 -24.42 2.22 0.43
CA ASN A 141 -24.57 2.99 -0.79
C ASN A 141 -25.30 2.20 -1.86
N MET A 142 -24.94 0.92 -2.06
CA MET A 142 -25.61 0.03 -3.01
C MET A 142 -27.10 -0.17 -2.67
N ALA A 143 -27.48 -0.16 -1.39
CA ALA A 143 -28.88 -0.19 -0.97
C ALA A 143 -29.64 1.11 -1.31
N LYS A 144 -28.97 2.27 -1.30
CA LYS A 144 -29.55 3.58 -1.66
C LYS A 144 -29.66 3.77 -3.18
N MET A 145 -28.74 3.17 -3.96
CA MET A 145 -28.65 3.35 -5.41
C MET A 145 -29.96 3.10 -6.19
N PRO A 146 -30.75 2.03 -5.93
CA PRO A 146 -32.00 1.80 -6.66
C PRO A 146 -33.03 2.92 -6.52
N LYS A 147 -33.12 3.55 -5.34
CA LYS A 147 -34.03 4.68 -5.10
C LYS A 147 -33.56 5.90 -5.90
N MET A 148 -32.28 6.24 -5.80
CA MET A 148 -31.67 7.34 -6.56
C MET A 148 -31.84 7.18 -8.08
N ILE A 149 -31.66 5.96 -8.61
CA ILE A 149 -31.86 5.69 -10.04
C ILE A 149 -33.32 5.93 -10.45
N LYS A 150 -34.29 5.55 -9.62
CA LYS A 150 -35.72 5.79 -9.89
C LYS A 150 -36.03 7.28 -9.91
N GLU A 151 -35.57 8.02 -8.91
CA GLU A 151 -35.74 9.47 -8.81
C GLU A 151 -35.09 10.20 -10.00
N TRP A 152 -33.86 9.83 -10.36
CA TRP A 152 -33.18 10.40 -11.53
C TRP A 152 -33.93 10.13 -12.83
N ARG A 153 -34.43 8.89 -13.03
CA ARG A 153 -35.25 8.56 -14.20
C ARG A 153 -36.56 9.34 -14.23
N GLN A 154 -37.20 9.57 -13.08
CA GLN A 154 -38.42 10.37 -12.96
C GLN A 154 -38.13 11.85 -13.30
N ALA A 155 -37.12 12.45 -12.69
CA ALA A 155 -36.67 13.81 -12.99
C ALA A 155 -36.33 14.00 -14.48
N LYS A 156 -35.71 12.99 -15.11
CA LYS A 156 -35.42 13.02 -16.55
C LYS A 156 -36.69 12.93 -17.41
N LYS A 157 -37.71 12.18 -16.98
CA LYS A 157 -39.01 12.13 -17.66
C LYS A 157 -39.77 13.44 -17.49
N GLU A 158 -39.78 14.02 -16.30
CA GLU A 158 -40.45 15.29 -16.01
C GLU A 158 -39.83 16.46 -16.77
N SER A 159 -38.51 16.56 -16.79
CA SER A 159 -37.81 17.57 -17.61
C SER A 159 -38.16 17.41 -19.10
N LYS A 160 -38.19 16.18 -19.63
CA LYS A 160 -38.64 15.93 -21.01
C LYS A 160 -40.11 16.33 -21.23
N LYS A 161 -41.00 16.08 -20.28
CA LYS A 161 -42.42 16.49 -20.35
C LYS A 161 -42.55 18.01 -20.38
N LYS A 162 -41.90 18.71 -19.44
CA LYS A 162 -41.87 20.18 -19.38
C LYS A 162 -41.36 20.79 -20.69
N LEU A 163 -40.27 20.26 -21.25
CA LEU A 163 -39.75 20.70 -22.56
C LEU A 163 -40.75 20.47 -23.71
N LYS A 164 -41.50 19.36 -23.70
CA LYS A 164 -42.54 19.10 -24.70
C LYS A 164 -43.73 20.05 -24.54
N GLU A 165 -44.17 20.29 -23.31
CA GLU A 165 -45.25 21.23 -23.00
C GLU A 165 -44.87 22.67 -23.39
N GLU A 166 -43.64 23.10 -23.13
CA GLU A 166 -43.14 24.40 -23.57
C GLU A 166 -43.09 24.51 -25.10
N LYS A 167 -42.62 23.48 -25.79
CA LYS A 167 -42.65 23.43 -27.27
C LYS A 167 -44.09 23.49 -27.80
N ALA A 168 -45.01 22.75 -27.20
CA ALA A 168 -46.42 22.75 -27.58
C ALA A 168 -47.08 24.12 -27.31
N ARG A 169 -46.80 24.74 -26.15
CA ARG A 169 -47.27 26.11 -25.85
C ARG A 169 -46.73 27.12 -26.85
N LYS A 170 -45.44 27.08 -27.17
CA LYS A 170 -44.84 27.93 -28.20
C LYS A 170 -45.48 27.71 -29.57
N ALA A 171 -45.73 26.46 -29.95
CA ALA A 171 -46.40 26.13 -31.22
C ALA A 171 -47.83 26.67 -31.28
N LYS A 172 -48.60 26.59 -30.19
CA LYS A 172 -49.94 27.18 -30.09
C LYS A 172 -49.91 28.70 -30.27
N LEU A 173 -49.02 29.39 -29.56
CA LEU A 173 -48.85 30.84 -29.69
C LEU A 173 -48.45 31.26 -31.11
N LEU A 174 -47.60 30.47 -31.78
CA LEU A 174 -47.24 30.72 -33.17
C LEU A 174 -48.40 30.46 -34.14
N ALA A 175 -49.24 29.45 -33.89
CA ALA A 175 -50.42 29.20 -34.71
C ALA A 175 -51.45 30.34 -34.57
N GLU A 176 -51.73 30.79 -33.35
CA GLU A 176 -52.64 31.92 -33.11
C GLU A 176 -52.13 33.21 -33.76
N ALA A 177 -50.81 33.46 -33.72
CA ALA A 177 -50.21 34.58 -34.42
C ALA A 177 -50.39 34.46 -35.94
N ARG A 178 -50.24 33.27 -36.51
CA ARG A 178 -50.42 33.02 -37.94
C ARG A 178 -51.85 33.28 -38.40
N GLU A 179 -52.85 32.93 -37.59
CA GLU A 179 -54.26 33.24 -37.88
C GLU A 179 -54.55 34.74 -37.86
N ARG A 180 -53.90 35.50 -36.95
CA ARG A 180 -54.15 36.95 -36.82
C ARG A 180 -53.37 37.83 -37.79
N PHE A 181 -52.08 37.52 -38.04
CA PHE A 181 -51.20 38.38 -38.84
C PHE A 181 -50.56 37.69 -40.06
N GLY A 182 -50.85 36.41 -40.31
CA GLY A 182 -50.37 35.65 -41.48
C GLY A 182 -49.09 34.81 -41.25
N TYR A 183 -48.61 34.12 -42.30
CA TYR A 183 -47.56 33.09 -42.17
C TYR A 183 -46.12 33.62 -41.92
N ALA A 184 -45.82 34.88 -42.25
CA ALA A 184 -44.48 35.47 -42.18
C ALA A 184 -44.27 36.31 -40.90
N ILE A 185 -44.36 35.68 -39.73
CA ILE A 185 -44.18 36.38 -38.44
C ILE A 185 -43.00 35.79 -37.68
N ASP A 186 -42.06 36.67 -37.33
CA ASP A 186 -40.94 36.33 -36.47
C ASP A 186 -41.33 36.41 -34.99
N PRO A 187 -40.91 35.43 -34.16
CA PRO A 187 -41.19 35.43 -32.70
C PRO A 187 -40.56 36.60 -31.92
N ARG A 188 -39.65 37.36 -32.55
CA ARG A 188 -38.96 38.51 -31.95
C ARG A 188 -39.58 39.86 -32.34
N SER A 189 -40.57 39.86 -33.23
CA SER A 189 -41.20 41.09 -33.70
C SER A 189 -42.04 41.76 -32.59
N PRO A 190 -42.11 43.11 -32.57
CA PRO A 190 -42.85 43.83 -31.53
C PRO A 190 -44.35 43.49 -31.53
N LYS A 191 -44.94 43.29 -32.72
CA LYS A 191 -46.34 42.90 -32.90
C LYS A 191 -46.69 41.57 -32.23
N PHE A 192 -45.81 40.58 -32.31
CA PHE A 192 -46.01 39.28 -31.66
C PHE A 192 -45.93 39.40 -30.13
N LEU A 193 -45.01 40.22 -29.61
CA LEU A 193 -44.85 40.43 -28.17
C LEU A 193 -46.06 41.14 -27.56
N GLU A 194 -46.64 42.13 -28.25
CA GLU A 194 -47.88 42.80 -27.83
C GLU A 194 -49.07 41.83 -27.78
N MET A 195 -49.25 41.02 -28.81
CA MET A 195 -50.29 39.99 -28.86
C MET A 195 -50.13 38.96 -27.72
N VAL A 196 -48.92 38.46 -27.47
CA VAL A 196 -48.66 37.55 -26.35
C VAL A 196 -48.98 38.22 -25.01
N ALA A 197 -48.65 39.51 -24.85
CA ALA A 197 -48.97 40.27 -23.64
C ALA A 197 -50.48 40.45 -23.43
N GLU A 198 -51.27 40.58 -24.49
CA GLU A 198 -52.74 40.60 -24.42
C GLU A 198 -53.31 39.24 -23.99
N ILE A 199 -52.84 38.15 -24.62
CA ILE A 199 -53.25 36.78 -24.28
C ILE A 199 -52.91 36.46 -22.82
N GLU A 200 -51.72 36.84 -22.35
CA GLU A 200 -51.34 36.68 -20.96
C GLU A 200 -52.22 37.49 -20.00
N LYS A 201 -52.62 38.72 -20.36
CA LYS A 201 -53.52 39.54 -19.54
C LYS A 201 -54.90 38.91 -19.45
N GLU A 202 -55.42 38.39 -20.56
CA GLU A 202 -56.70 37.68 -20.59
C GLU A 202 -56.65 36.37 -19.79
N GLU A 203 -55.60 35.57 -19.95
CA GLU A 203 -55.41 34.34 -19.17
C GLU A 203 -55.25 34.65 -17.68
N LYS A 204 -54.51 35.69 -17.30
CA LYS A 204 -54.38 36.12 -15.89
C LYS A 204 -55.74 36.52 -15.32
N LYS A 205 -56.58 37.22 -16.07
CA LYS A 205 -57.96 37.57 -15.65
C LYS A 205 -58.81 36.30 -15.50
N LYS A 206 -58.81 35.39 -16.47
CA LYS A 206 -59.55 34.11 -16.43
C LYS A 206 -59.10 33.24 -15.26
N ARG A 207 -57.78 33.10 -15.02
CA ARG A 207 -57.21 32.35 -13.88
C ARG A 207 -57.59 32.97 -12.53
N LYS A 208 -57.62 34.31 -12.42
CA LYS A 208 -58.07 35.00 -11.20
C LYS A 208 -59.55 34.73 -10.92
N LEU A 209 -60.40 34.77 -11.94
CA LEU A 209 -61.83 34.48 -11.80
C LEU A 209 -62.09 33.01 -11.44
N LEU A 210 -61.39 32.06 -12.08
CA LEU A 210 -61.51 30.65 -11.73
C LEU A 210 -61.00 30.35 -10.32
N LYS A 211 -59.88 30.96 -9.91
CA LYS A 211 -59.37 30.85 -8.53
C LYS A 211 -60.35 31.46 -7.51
N ARG A 212 -61.02 32.56 -7.86
CA ARG A 212 -62.05 33.18 -7.02
C ARG A 212 -63.28 32.28 -6.89
N ARG A 213 -63.77 31.70 -8.00
CA ARG A 213 -64.87 30.74 -8.00
C ARG A 213 -64.55 29.47 -7.20
N LEU A 214 -63.36 28.89 -7.38
CA LEU A 214 -62.93 27.73 -6.59
C LEU A 214 -62.80 28.05 -5.09
N ARG A 215 -62.42 29.29 -4.73
CA ARG A 215 -62.42 29.73 -3.32
C ARG A 215 -63.83 29.93 -2.78
N GLU A 216 -64.72 30.52 -3.57
CA GLU A 216 -66.15 30.67 -3.22
C GLU A 216 -66.82 29.30 -3.07
N GLU A 217 -66.50 28.32 -3.92
CA GLU A 217 -66.95 26.93 -3.82
C GLU A 217 -66.35 26.18 -2.61
N GLN A 218 -65.06 26.38 -2.29
CA GLN A 218 -64.45 25.80 -1.09
C GLN A 218 -65.02 26.40 0.21
N VAL A 219 -65.30 27.71 0.24
CA VAL A 219 -65.94 28.39 1.37
C VAL A 219 -67.41 27.98 1.49
N ALA A 220 -68.11 27.80 0.36
CA ALA A 220 -69.47 27.28 0.35
C ALA A 220 -69.53 25.81 0.81
N ALA A 221 -68.56 24.96 0.43
CA ALA A 221 -68.47 23.56 0.87
C ALA A 221 -68.08 23.43 2.36
N LEU A 222 -67.29 24.35 2.91
CA LEU A 222 -67.00 24.46 4.34
C LEU A 222 -68.20 25.03 5.14
N SER A 223 -69.09 25.79 4.50
CA SER A 223 -70.30 26.37 5.07
C SER A 223 -71.54 25.45 4.95
N SER A 224 -71.56 24.54 3.97
CA SER A 224 -72.64 23.58 3.71
C SER A 224 -72.38 22.18 4.25
N ALA A 225 -71.28 21.95 4.97
CA ALA A 225 -71.15 20.78 5.83
C ALA A 225 -72.08 20.97 7.05
N PRO A 226 -73.18 20.20 7.19
CA PRO A 226 -74.10 20.36 8.30
C PRO A 226 -73.42 19.99 9.61
N SER A 227 -73.52 20.91 10.56
CA SER A 227 -73.56 20.68 12.00
C SER A 227 -74.47 19.47 12.31
N SER A 228 -73.88 18.29 12.38
CA SER A 228 -74.36 17.22 13.25
C SER A 228 -73.69 17.44 14.60
N ALA A 229 -74.35 18.25 15.43
CA ALA A 229 -74.19 18.21 16.87
C ALA A 229 -75.60 18.15 17.45
N PRO A 230 -75.81 17.27 18.44
CA PRO A 230 -76.36 17.82 19.66
C PRO A 230 -75.46 17.47 20.86
N SER A 231 -75.02 18.53 21.52
CA SER A 231 -75.20 18.73 22.95
C SER A 231 -74.85 17.57 23.89
N SER A 232 -73.71 17.69 24.56
CA SER A 232 -73.71 17.69 26.04
C SER A 232 -72.55 18.56 26.55
N ALA A 233 -72.90 19.52 27.42
CA ALA A 233 -72.01 20.33 28.23
C ALA A 233 -72.27 19.99 29.71
N PRO A 234 -71.40 20.38 30.67
CA PRO A 234 -70.74 19.51 31.64
C PRO A 234 -71.40 19.53 33.04
N PRO A 235 -70.82 18.81 34.03
CA PRO A 235 -70.24 19.60 35.13
C PRO A 235 -68.88 19.08 35.62
N ALA A 236 -68.16 20.02 36.21
CA ALA A 236 -66.90 19.86 36.92
C ALA A 236 -66.94 18.75 38.00
N ALA A 237 -65.80 18.06 38.14
CA ALA A 237 -65.36 17.47 39.40
C ALA A 237 -63.83 17.53 39.46
N ASP A 238 -63.39 17.97 40.62
CA ASP A 238 -62.04 18.13 41.16
C ASP A 238 -61.35 16.77 41.39
N ASP A 239 -60.12 16.81 41.90
CA ASP A 239 -59.31 15.73 42.48
C ASP A 239 -58.59 14.80 41.46
N GLY A 240 -57.27 14.57 41.47
CA GLY A 240 -56.20 14.86 42.41
C GLY A 240 -55.03 13.89 42.13
N ALA A 241 -53.82 14.29 42.56
CA ALA A 241 -52.68 13.44 42.94
C ALA A 241 -51.90 12.63 41.86
N ASP A 242 -50.58 12.93 41.79
CA ASP A 242 -49.44 12.00 42.02
C ASP A 242 -49.38 10.68 41.23
N ASP A 243 -48.29 10.16 40.69
CA ASP A 243 -46.84 10.42 40.74
C ASP A 243 -46.19 9.49 39.67
N PRO A 244 -44.88 9.60 39.38
CA PRO A 244 -44.19 8.86 38.33
C PRO A 244 -43.62 7.50 38.78
N ALA A 245 -43.40 6.61 37.81
CA ALA A 245 -42.43 5.52 37.88
C ALA A 245 -41.83 5.27 36.49
#